data_AF-A0A9E3ET74-F1
#
_entry.id   AF-A0A9E3ET74-F1
#
_cell.length_a   1.000
_cell.length_b   1.000
_cell.length_c   1.000
_cell.angle_alpha   90.00
_cell.angle_beta   90.00
_cell.angle_gamma   90.00
#
_symmetry.space_group_name_H-M   'P 1'
#
loop_
_entity.id
_entity.type
_entity.pdbx_description
1 polymer ?
#
loop_
_entity_poly.entity_id
_entity_poly.type
_entity_poly.pdbx_seq_one_letter_code
_entity_poly.pdbx_strand_id
1 'polypeptide(L)'
;MTEEPAKRPLAARRGGPLRGVATVPGDKSISHRALILGSLAVGETQIRGLLEAEDVLHTARAMRALGADLLRDGDGQWRVWGRGVGGLAEPDEVLDFGNSGTGSRLVMGAVATTAMKAVFHGDESLRRRPMQRVLEPLTLFGATYSARAGGLMPVSLHGASRPIAIEHDVAVASAQVKSALLLAALNAPGRTRISQRALTRDHTEKMLAAFGAKLAVQPLDDGEAIEIDGEAELKPASIDVPRDPSSAAFPLVAALIVPGSEMTLPGVLLNPRRSGIIETLQEMGADISVANACDSGGE
;
A
#
# COMPACT_ATOMS: atom_id res chain seq x y z
N MET A 1 28.30 7.57 -10.33
CA MET A 1 28.71 6.79 -9.14
C MET A 1 28.52 7.68 -7.92
N THR A 2 27.34 7.65 -7.33
CA THR A 2 27.08 8.27 -6.03
C THR A 2 27.60 7.33 -4.96
N GLU A 3 28.55 7.78 -4.15
CA GLU A 3 29.08 7.02 -3.02
C GLU A 3 27.93 6.59 -2.10
N GLU A 4 27.84 5.29 -1.81
CA GLU A 4 26.94 4.78 -0.77
C GLU A 4 27.35 5.44 0.55
N PRO A 5 26.40 6.04 1.32
CA PRO A 5 26.75 6.64 2.60
C PRO A 5 27.36 5.56 3.51
N ALA A 6 28.55 5.85 4.04
CA ALA A 6 29.29 4.93 4.90
C ALA A 6 28.39 4.44 6.04
N LYS A 7 28.32 3.10 6.23
CA LYS A 7 27.53 2.47 7.30
C LYS A 7 27.98 3.05 8.66
N ARG A 8 27.08 3.73 9.35
CA ARG A 8 27.32 4.26 10.71
C ARG A 8 26.79 3.25 11.73
N PRO A 9 27.65 2.56 12.50
CA PRO A 9 27.17 1.64 13.52
C PRO A 9 26.44 2.40 14.64
N LEU A 10 25.37 1.82 15.15
CA LEU A 10 24.62 2.30 16.31
C LEU A 10 24.75 1.30 17.47
N ALA A 11 24.79 1.80 18.70
CA ALA A 11 24.84 0.97 19.91
C ALA A 11 23.73 1.38 20.88
N ALA A 12 22.86 0.44 21.25
CA ALA A 12 21.88 0.61 22.31
C ALA A 12 22.51 0.28 23.67
N ARG A 13 22.16 1.03 24.72
CA ARG A 13 22.61 0.80 26.10
C ARG A 13 21.40 0.75 27.03
N ARG A 14 21.55 0.12 28.20
CA ARG A 14 20.52 0.13 29.24
C ARG A 14 20.20 1.58 29.64
N GLY A 15 18.94 1.98 29.44
CA GLY A 15 18.41 3.29 29.82
C GLY A 15 17.65 3.25 31.16
N GLY A 16 17.19 4.42 31.60
CA GLY A 16 16.18 4.56 32.64
C GLY A 16 14.75 4.39 32.11
N PRO A 17 13.73 4.57 32.96
CA PRO A 17 12.33 4.45 32.57
C PRO A 17 11.93 5.34 31.40
N LEU A 18 11.11 4.81 30.49
CA LEU A 18 10.54 5.56 29.35
C LEU A 18 9.21 6.16 29.78
N ARG A 19 9.07 7.50 29.78
CA ARG A 19 7.83 8.18 30.18
C ARG A 19 7.41 9.23 29.17
N GLY A 20 6.12 9.25 28.82
CA GLY A 20 5.51 10.30 28.01
C GLY A 20 4.84 9.80 26.74
N VAL A 21 4.85 10.63 25.70
CA VAL A 21 4.12 10.36 24.45
C VAL A 21 5.09 10.00 23.33
N ALA A 22 4.96 8.81 22.76
CA ALA A 22 5.70 8.40 21.57
C ALA A 22 4.86 8.64 20.31
N THR A 23 5.27 9.62 19.51
CA THR A 23 4.70 9.84 18.19
C THR A 23 5.47 9.05 17.14
N VAL A 24 4.81 8.04 16.56
CA VAL A 24 5.39 7.24 15.48
C VAL A 24 4.88 7.70 14.11
N PRO A 25 5.62 7.41 13.02
CA PRO A 25 5.21 7.82 11.68
C PRO A 25 3.90 7.19 11.20
N GLY A 26 3.32 7.75 10.14
CA GLY A 26 2.13 7.21 9.46
C GLY A 26 2.35 5.80 8.89
N ASP A 27 1.27 5.04 8.71
CA ASP A 27 1.33 3.69 8.15
C ASP A 27 1.81 3.71 6.69
N LYS A 28 2.87 2.94 6.43
CA LYS A 28 3.46 2.86 5.08
C LYS A 28 2.50 2.29 4.04
N SER A 29 1.71 1.29 4.41
CA SER A 29 0.81 0.59 3.48
C SER A 29 -0.36 1.47 3.04
N ILE A 30 -0.92 2.23 3.99
CA ILE A 30 -1.98 3.22 3.73
C ILE A 30 -1.41 4.41 2.95
N SER A 31 -0.21 4.88 3.28
CA SER A 31 0.44 5.99 2.57
C SER A 31 0.62 5.70 1.07
N HIS A 32 1.05 4.49 0.71
CA HIS A 32 1.11 4.07 -0.70
C HIS A 32 -0.25 4.14 -1.39
N ARG A 33 -1.29 3.58 -0.74
CA ARG A 33 -2.63 3.51 -1.30
C ARG A 33 -3.29 4.87 -1.41
N ALA A 34 -3.09 5.76 -0.45
CA ALA A 34 -3.59 7.12 -0.47
C ALA A 34 -3.10 7.88 -1.72
N LEU A 35 -1.82 7.74 -2.07
CA LEU A 35 -1.25 8.34 -3.27
C LEU A 35 -1.80 7.71 -4.56
N ILE A 36 -1.88 6.38 -4.61
CA ILE A 36 -2.34 5.64 -5.80
C ILE A 36 -3.83 5.92 -6.05
N LEU A 37 -4.68 5.73 -5.03
CA LEU A 37 -6.12 5.94 -5.15
C LEU A 37 -6.47 7.42 -5.37
N GLY A 38 -5.76 8.34 -4.70
CA GLY A 38 -5.90 9.77 -4.97
C GLY A 38 -5.58 10.13 -6.42
N SER A 39 -4.64 9.43 -7.05
CA SER A 39 -4.28 9.62 -8.46
C SER A 39 -5.28 8.98 -9.42
N LEU A 40 -6.04 7.98 -8.97
CA LEU A 40 -7.09 7.29 -9.74
C LEU A 40 -8.48 7.90 -9.53
N ALA A 41 -8.64 8.85 -8.60
CA ALA A 41 -9.89 9.58 -8.39
C ALA A 41 -9.97 10.84 -9.27
N VAL A 42 -11.18 11.29 -9.60
CA VAL A 42 -11.39 12.56 -10.30
C VAL A 42 -11.64 13.67 -9.27
N GLY A 43 -10.67 14.58 -9.13
CA GLY A 43 -10.74 15.71 -8.19
C GLY A 43 -9.61 15.70 -7.16
N GLU A 44 -9.75 16.50 -6.10
CA GLU A 44 -8.71 16.72 -5.09
C GLU A 44 -8.85 15.77 -3.90
N THR A 45 -7.90 14.86 -3.74
CA THR A 45 -7.70 14.07 -2.53
C THR A 45 -6.73 14.78 -1.58
N GLN A 46 -7.13 14.93 -0.32
CA GLN A 46 -6.29 15.51 0.72
C GLN A 46 -5.77 14.39 1.63
N ILE A 47 -4.47 14.41 1.93
CA ILE A 47 -3.83 13.39 2.76
C ILE A 47 -3.08 14.09 3.89
N ARG A 48 -3.33 13.69 5.13
CA ARG A 48 -2.60 14.14 6.32
C ARG A 48 -1.92 12.96 7.00
N GLY A 49 -0.77 13.21 7.62
CA GLY A 49 0.01 12.17 8.28
C GLY A 49 0.68 11.17 7.32
N LEU A 50 0.83 11.51 6.03
CA LEU A 50 1.50 10.66 5.06
C LEU A 50 2.93 10.33 5.54
N LEU A 51 3.32 9.05 5.47
CA LEU A 51 4.70 8.66 5.72
C LEU A 51 5.61 9.15 4.58
N GLU A 52 6.60 9.98 4.89
CA GLU A 52 7.56 10.50 3.91
C GLU A 52 8.85 9.68 3.83
N ALA A 53 8.72 8.36 3.92
CA ALA A 53 9.81 7.43 3.66
C ALA A 53 10.13 7.36 2.15
N GLU A 54 11.37 7.06 1.81
CA GLU A 54 11.82 6.94 0.41
C GLU A 54 10.90 6.05 -0.43
N ASP A 55 10.48 4.89 0.11
CA ASP A 55 9.54 3.99 -0.55
C ASP A 55 8.27 4.71 -1.04
N VAL A 56 7.66 5.53 -0.17
CA VAL A 56 6.39 6.24 -0.45
C VAL A 56 6.65 7.40 -1.40
N LEU A 57 7.76 8.13 -1.24
CA LEU A 57 8.14 9.22 -2.13
C LEU A 57 8.41 8.72 -3.56
N HIS A 58 8.99 7.53 -3.72
CA HIS A 58 9.11 6.87 -5.02
C HIS A 58 7.76 6.56 -5.65
N THR A 59 6.75 6.18 -4.85
CA THR A 59 5.37 6.03 -5.35
C THR A 59 4.78 7.37 -5.78
N ALA A 60 4.98 8.43 -5.01
CA ALA A 60 4.53 9.77 -5.40
C ALA A 60 5.15 10.23 -6.73
N ARG A 61 6.46 9.99 -6.92
CA ARG A 61 7.15 10.30 -8.20
C ARG A 61 6.57 9.49 -9.36
N ALA A 62 6.33 8.19 -9.17
CA ALA A 62 5.73 7.35 -10.19
C ALA A 62 4.32 7.82 -10.57
N MET A 63 3.48 8.17 -9.59
CA MET A 63 2.14 8.69 -9.87
C MET A 63 2.16 10.05 -10.59
N ARG A 64 3.14 10.92 -10.29
CA ARG A 64 3.36 12.15 -11.08
C ARG A 64 3.75 11.85 -12.53
N ALA A 65 4.67 10.91 -12.74
CA ALA A 65 5.07 10.51 -14.09
C ALA A 65 3.92 9.89 -14.89
N LEU A 66 2.97 9.24 -14.20
CA LEU A 66 1.71 8.72 -14.77
C LEU A 66 0.64 9.81 -14.94
N GLY A 67 1.00 11.07 -14.75
CA GLY A 67 0.19 12.23 -15.08
C GLY A 67 -0.55 12.88 -13.91
N ALA A 68 -0.61 12.31 -12.70
CA ALA A 68 -1.33 12.93 -11.59
C ALA A 68 -0.57 14.13 -11.00
N ASP A 69 -1.30 15.15 -10.52
CA ASP A 69 -0.67 16.31 -9.87
C ASP A 69 -0.60 16.06 -8.35
N LEU A 70 0.61 15.92 -7.82
CA LEU A 70 0.83 15.70 -6.39
C LEU A 70 1.60 16.87 -5.80
N LEU A 71 1.03 17.56 -4.80
CA LEU A 71 1.63 18.68 -4.10
C LEU A 71 1.85 18.33 -2.62
N ARG A 72 3.02 18.69 -2.08
CA ARG A 72 3.34 18.61 -0.65
C ARG A 72 3.21 20.01 -0.05
N ASP A 73 2.20 20.23 0.79
CA ASP A 73 1.93 21.52 1.42
C ASP A 73 2.57 21.66 2.81
N GLY A 74 3.07 20.56 3.37
CA GLY A 74 3.71 20.53 4.67
C GLY A 74 4.16 19.12 5.04
N ASP A 75 4.70 18.99 6.25
CA ASP A 75 5.12 17.68 6.76
C ASP A 75 3.93 16.72 6.84
N GLY A 76 3.99 15.63 6.06
CA GLY A 76 2.93 14.63 5.94
C GLY A 76 1.62 15.16 5.36
N GLN A 77 1.58 16.38 4.80
CA GLN A 77 0.38 17.01 4.22
C GLN A 77 0.50 17.09 2.70
N TRP A 78 -0.38 16.38 2.01
CA TRP A 78 -0.35 16.23 0.56
C TRP A 78 -1.71 16.46 -0.07
N ARG A 79 -1.72 17.07 -1.25
CA ARG A 79 -2.87 17.16 -2.14
C ARG A 79 -2.59 16.42 -3.43
N VAL A 80 -3.56 15.64 -3.89
CA VAL A 80 -3.46 14.82 -5.10
C VAL A 80 -4.65 15.14 -6.00
N TRP A 81 -4.40 15.63 -7.21
CA TRP A 81 -5.40 15.73 -8.26
C TRP A 81 -5.19 14.57 -9.23
N GLY A 82 -6.12 13.61 -9.17
CA GLY A 82 -6.04 12.41 -9.99
C GLY A 82 -6.60 12.58 -11.39
N ARG A 83 -6.41 11.54 -12.20
CA ARG A 83 -6.82 11.49 -13.61
C ARG A 83 -8.01 10.56 -13.86
N GLY A 84 -8.60 10.01 -12.80
CA GLY A 84 -9.65 9.00 -12.92
C GLY A 84 -9.10 7.61 -13.23
N VAL A 85 -9.93 6.59 -13.03
CA VAL A 85 -9.63 5.21 -13.40
C VAL A 85 -9.51 5.11 -14.92
N GLY A 86 -8.44 4.47 -15.40
CA GLY A 86 -8.13 4.40 -16.83
C GLY A 86 -7.61 5.71 -17.45
N GLY A 87 -7.50 6.78 -16.68
CA GLY A 87 -7.06 8.10 -17.16
C GLY A 87 -5.57 8.41 -16.93
N LEU A 88 -4.80 7.46 -16.38
CA LEU A 88 -3.35 7.61 -16.26
C LEU A 88 -2.70 7.72 -17.65
N ALA A 89 -1.58 8.45 -17.74
CA ALA A 89 -0.84 8.67 -18.98
C ALA A 89 0.37 7.74 -19.08
N GLU A 90 0.75 7.42 -20.32
CA GLU A 90 2.03 6.76 -20.62
C GLU A 90 3.18 7.67 -20.17
N PRO A 91 4.09 7.19 -19.28
CA PRO A 91 5.20 8.01 -18.79
C PRO A 91 6.33 8.06 -19.83
N ASP A 92 6.93 9.25 -20.00
CA ASP A 92 8.13 9.42 -20.85
C ASP A 92 9.38 8.73 -20.25
N GLU A 93 9.40 8.58 -18.92
CA GLU A 93 10.54 8.11 -18.14
C GLU A 93 10.28 6.74 -17.51
N VAL A 94 11.38 6.06 -17.15
CA VAL A 94 11.31 4.82 -16.36
C VAL A 94 10.78 5.11 -14.96
N LEU A 95 9.80 4.32 -14.52
CA LEU A 95 9.25 4.38 -13.17
C LEU A 95 10.21 3.69 -12.18
N ASP A 96 11.04 4.48 -11.51
CA ASP A 96 11.96 3.99 -10.47
C ASP A 96 11.29 3.96 -9.09
N PHE A 97 11.16 2.75 -8.53
CA PHE A 97 10.56 2.52 -7.22
C PHE A 97 11.57 2.42 -6.07
N GLY A 98 12.88 2.58 -6.32
CA GLY A 98 13.90 2.40 -5.28
C GLY A 98 13.77 1.01 -4.64
N ASN A 99 13.56 0.94 -3.33
CA ASN A 99 13.31 -0.33 -2.61
C ASN A 99 11.83 -0.75 -2.52
N SER A 100 10.91 0.07 -3.04
CA SER A 100 9.48 -0.06 -2.78
C SER A 100 8.81 -1.18 -3.57
N GLY A 101 8.81 -2.37 -2.97
CA GLY A 101 8.04 -3.50 -3.50
C GLY A 101 6.52 -3.33 -3.39
N THR A 102 6.02 -2.54 -2.44
CA THR A 102 4.58 -2.23 -2.35
C THR A 102 4.18 -1.28 -3.47
N GLY A 103 4.90 -0.15 -3.62
CA GLY A 103 4.62 0.83 -4.67
C GLY A 103 4.66 0.18 -6.05
N SER A 104 5.73 -0.55 -6.37
CA SER A 104 5.90 -1.11 -7.72
C SER A 104 4.80 -2.09 -8.09
N ARG A 105 4.43 -2.99 -7.18
CA ARG A 105 3.42 -4.04 -7.45
C ARG A 105 2.01 -3.49 -7.57
N LEU A 106 1.64 -2.53 -6.71
CA LEU A 106 0.32 -1.92 -6.79
C LEU A 106 0.20 -1.04 -8.04
N VAL A 107 1.23 -0.26 -8.38
CA VAL A 107 1.21 0.56 -9.60
C VAL A 107 1.20 -0.30 -10.87
N MET A 108 1.89 -1.45 -10.89
CA MET A 108 1.73 -2.44 -11.98
C MET A 108 0.26 -2.83 -12.16
N GLY A 109 -0.46 -3.07 -11.06
CA GLY A 109 -1.90 -3.33 -11.11
C GLY A 109 -2.71 -2.16 -11.65
N ALA A 110 -2.46 -0.94 -11.15
CA ALA A 110 -3.17 0.27 -11.56
C ALA A 110 -3.04 0.60 -13.05
N VAL A 111 -1.90 0.28 -13.68
CA VAL A 111 -1.68 0.54 -15.12
C VAL A 111 -1.98 -0.65 -16.02
N ALA A 112 -2.11 -1.86 -15.48
CA ALA A 112 -2.25 -3.10 -16.26
C ALA A 112 -3.49 -3.13 -17.18
N THR A 113 -4.51 -2.35 -16.87
CA THR A 113 -5.76 -2.29 -17.63
C THR A 113 -5.95 -0.96 -18.34
N THR A 114 -4.89 -0.14 -18.46
CA THR A 114 -4.89 1.09 -19.26
C THR A 114 -4.03 0.89 -20.50
N ALA A 115 -4.47 1.39 -21.67
CA ALA A 115 -3.74 1.25 -22.93
C ALA A 115 -2.46 2.12 -22.97
N MET A 116 -1.42 1.67 -22.27
CA MET A 116 -0.13 2.35 -22.16
C MET A 116 1.02 1.36 -22.01
N LYS A 117 2.24 1.84 -22.23
CA LYS A 117 3.48 1.15 -21.91
C LYS A 117 4.17 1.83 -20.72
N ALA A 118 4.58 1.04 -19.73
CA ALA A 118 5.36 1.55 -18.60
C ALA A 118 6.54 0.62 -18.30
N VAL A 119 7.70 1.20 -18.02
CA VAL A 119 8.90 0.46 -17.61
C VAL A 119 9.14 0.67 -16.12
N PHE A 120 9.24 -0.41 -15.37
CA PHE A 120 9.42 -0.43 -13.93
C PHE A 120 10.85 -0.82 -13.57
N HIS A 121 11.46 -0.04 -12.68
CA HIS A 121 12.80 -0.28 -12.14
C HIS A 121 12.83 -0.13 -10.62
N GLY A 122 13.98 -0.48 -10.04
CA GLY A 122 14.26 -0.32 -8.62
C GLY A 122 15.73 -0.53 -8.32
N ASP A 123 16.08 -0.42 -7.04
CA ASP A 123 17.44 -0.60 -6.55
C ASP A 123 17.92 -2.07 -6.67
N GLU A 124 19.15 -2.31 -6.26
CA GLU A 124 19.77 -3.64 -6.29
C GLU A 124 18.99 -4.70 -5.50
N SER A 125 18.37 -4.32 -4.39
CA SER A 125 17.60 -5.23 -3.55
C SER A 125 16.25 -5.55 -4.19
N LEU A 126 15.52 -4.54 -4.69
CA LEU A 126 14.22 -4.73 -5.34
C LEU A 126 14.34 -5.54 -6.63
N ARG A 127 15.41 -5.33 -7.40
CA ARG A 127 15.70 -6.07 -8.64
C ARG A 127 15.95 -7.58 -8.46
N ARG A 128 16.21 -8.03 -7.24
CA ARG A 128 16.35 -9.44 -6.88
C ARG A 128 15.03 -10.06 -6.39
N ARG A 129 13.99 -9.25 -6.16
CA ARG A 129 12.69 -9.72 -5.66
C ARG A 129 11.79 -10.11 -6.85
N PRO A 130 11.13 -11.28 -6.81
CA PRO A 130 10.24 -11.71 -7.89
C PRO A 130 8.99 -10.81 -7.97
N MET A 131 8.66 -10.42 -9.20
CA MET A 131 7.40 -9.75 -9.57
C MET A 131 6.42 -10.71 -10.26
N GLN A 132 6.88 -11.92 -10.63
CA GLN A 132 6.10 -12.93 -11.36
C GLN A 132 4.71 -13.17 -10.75
N ARG A 133 4.62 -13.29 -9.42
CA ARG A 133 3.36 -13.50 -8.69
C ARG A 133 2.30 -12.40 -8.89
N VAL A 134 2.70 -11.22 -9.34
CA VAL A 134 1.82 -10.10 -9.69
C VAL A 134 1.65 -10.03 -11.21
N LEU A 135 2.73 -10.22 -11.97
CA LEU A 135 2.71 -10.11 -13.42
C LEU A 135 1.87 -11.20 -14.08
N GLU A 136 1.99 -12.45 -13.65
CA GLU A 136 1.23 -13.57 -14.22
C GLU A 136 -0.29 -13.34 -14.15
N PRO A 137 -0.89 -13.04 -12.97
CA PRO A 137 -2.34 -12.85 -12.93
C PRO A 137 -2.80 -11.57 -13.64
N LEU A 138 -1.95 -10.54 -13.80
CA LEU A 138 -2.31 -9.37 -14.59
C LEU A 138 -2.48 -9.69 -16.08
N THR A 139 -1.84 -10.75 -16.60
CA THR A 139 -2.06 -11.18 -17.99
C THR A 139 -3.47 -11.72 -18.24
N LEU A 140 -4.18 -12.14 -17.18
CA LEU A 140 -5.58 -12.60 -17.29
C LEU A 140 -6.52 -11.45 -17.68
N PHE A 141 -6.17 -10.21 -17.32
CA PHE A 141 -6.87 -9.02 -17.79
C PHE A 141 -6.50 -8.64 -19.23
N GLY A 142 -5.53 -9.31 -19.87
CA GLY A 142 -5.04 -9.00 -21.21
C GLY A 142 -3.78 -8.13 -21.24
N ALA A 143 -3.17 -7.82 -20.10
CA ALA A 143 -1.87 -7.14 -20.07
C ALA A 143 -0.76 -8.06 -20.61
N THR A 144 0.30 -7.48 -21.16
CA THR A 144 1.50 -8.23 -21.57
C THR A 144 2.73 -7.62 -20.96
N TYR A 145 3.78 -8.42 -20.74
CA TYR A 145 5.01 -7.91 -20.13
C TYR A 145 6.26 -8.60 -20.65
N SER A 146 7.39 -7.90 -20.55
CA SER A 146 8.73 -8.48 -20.66
C SER A 146 9.50 -8.21 -19.37
N ALA A 147 10.23 -9.22 -18.89
CA ALA A 147 10.99 -9.15 -17.65
C ALA A 147 12.21 -10.07 -17.74
N ARG A 148 13.15 -9.92 -16.81
CA ARG A 148 14.22 -10.91 -16.64
C ARG A 148 13.65 -12.23 -16.13
N ALA A 149 14.40 -13.32 -16.33
CA ALA A 149 14.07 -14.66 -15.83
C ALA A 149 13.60 -14.63 -14.37
N GLY A 150 12.50 -15.34 -14.07
CA GLY A 150 11.86 -15.32 -12.75
C GLY A 150 10.98 -14.09 -12.47
N GLY A 151 10.64 -13.30 -13.50
CA GLY A 151 9.85 -12.08 -13.37
C GLY A 151 10.59 -11.00 -12.57
N LEU A 152 11.89 -10.85 -12.81
CA LEU A 152 12.74 -9.89 -12.10
C LEU A 152 12.83 -8.56 -12.87
N MET A 153 12.94 -7.46 -12.13
CA MET A 153 13.12 -6.12 -12.71
C MET A 153 14.46 -5.95 -13.45
N PRO A 154 14.52 -5.10 -14.49
CA PRO A 154 13.45 -4.23 -15.00
C PRO A 154 12.29 -5.01 -15.67
N VAL A 155 11.09 -4.44 -15.59
CA VAL A 155 9.87 -4.99 -16.20
C VAL A 155 9.30 -3.95 -17.15
N SER A 156 9.06 -4.31 -18.42
CA SER A 156 8.22 -3.53 -19.33
C SER A 156 6.82 -4.12 -19.31
N LEU A 157 5.83 -3.34 -18.91
CA LEU A 157 4.43 -3.72 -18.86
C LEU A 157 3.66 -2.94 -19.92
N HIS A 158 2.85 -3.64 -20.70
CA HIS A 158 1.91 -3.08 -21.67
C HIS A 158 0.51 -3.39 -21.15
N GLY A 159 -0.22 -2.36 -20.75
CA GLY A 159 -1.56 -2.52 -20.23
C GLY A 159 -2.57 -2.89 -21.32
N ALA A 160 -3.62 -3.59 -20.94
CA ALA A 160 -4.65 -4.06 -21.84
C ALA A 160 -5.45 -2.88 -22.42
N SER A 161 -5.61 -2.85 -23.74
CA SER A 161 -6.48 -1.87 -24.41
C SER A 161 -7.96 -2.25 -24.34
N ARG A 162 -8.26 -3.52 -24.10
CA ARG A 162 -9.60 -4.08 -23.91
C ARG A 162 -9.55 -5.09 -22.76
N PRO A 163 -9.46 -4.61 -21.51
CA PRO A 163 -9.40 -5.49 -20.37
C PRO A 163 -10.70 -6.29 -20.21
N ILE A 164 -10.61 -7.44 -19.56
CA ILE A 164 -11.76 -8.27 -19.19
C ILE A 164 -11.78 -8.50 -17.69
N ALA A 165 -12.97 -8.58 -17.09
CA ALA A 165 -13.08 -9.05 -15.71
C ALA A 165 -12.66 -10.51 -15.59
N ILE A 166 -12.11 -10.87 -14.42
CA ILE A 166 -11.59 -12.22 -14.18
C ILE A 166 -12.18 -12.83 -12.91
N GLU A 167 -12.11 -14.15 -12.82
CA GLU A 167 -12.22 -14.88 -11.56
C GLU A 167 -10.86 -15.52 -11.28
N HIS A 168 -10.27 -15.20 -10.13
CA HIS A 168 -8.91 -15.65 -9.83
C HIS A 168 -8.70 -15.97 -8.35
N ASP A 169 -8.13 -17.15 -8.11
CA ASP A 169 -7.73 -17.61 -6.78
C ASP A 169 -6.26 -17.28 -6.53
N VAL A 170 -6.01 -16.40 -5.57
CA VAL A 170 -4.65 -16.03 -5.17
C VAL A 170 -4.03 -17.18 -4.37
N ALA A 171 -3.17 -17.95 -5.04
CA ALA A 171 -2.54 -19.15 -4.48
C ALA A 171 -1.63 -18.86 -3.27
N VAL A 172 -1.08 -17.65 -3.15
CA VAL A 172 -0.16 -17.25 -2.07
C VAL A 172 -0.79 -16.11 -1.28
N ALA A 173 -0.99 -16.31 0.03
CA ALA A 173 -1.52 -15.29 0.95
C ALA A 173 -0.66 -14.01 0.92
N SER A 174 -0.99 -13.10 0.01
CA SER A 174 -0.20 -11.92 -0.32
C SER A 174 -1.11 -10.74 -0.61
N ALA A 175 -1.22 -9.84 0.37
CA ALA A 175 -1.99 -8.61 0.23
C ALA A 175 -1.56 -7.79 -1.00
N GLN A 176 -0.28 -7.82 -1.40
CA GLN A 176 0.20 -7.08 -2.58
C GLN A 176 -0.32 -7.65 -3.90
N VAL A 177 -0.48 -8.98 -4.00
CA VAL A 177 -1.04 -9.62 -5.21
C VAL A 177 -2.52 -9.29 -5.30
N LYS A 178 -3.28 -9.54 -4.23
CA LYS A 178 -4.70 -9.14 -4.12
C LYS A 178 -4.88 -7.66 -4.50
N SER A 179 -4.07 -6.78 -3.92
CA SER A 179 -4.18 -5.33 -4.17
C SER A 179 -3.94 -4.96 -5.63
N ALA A 180 -2.93 -5.56 -6.28
CA ALA A 180 -2.65 -5.28 -7.68
C ALA A 180 -3.81 -5.71 -8.59
N LEU A 181 -4.43 -6.86 -8.29
CA LEU A 181 -5.57 -7.35 -9.07
C LEU A 181 -6.84 -6.53 -8.84
N LEU A 182 -7.10 -6.09 -7.60
CA LEU A 182 -8.21 -5.19 -7.31
C LEU A 182 -8.04 -3.84 -8.01
N LEU A 183 -6.81 -3.30 -8.07
CA LEU A 183 -6.53 -2.07 -8.81
C LEU A 183 -6.69 -2.24 -10.32
N ALA A 184 -6.24 -3.37 -10.88
CA ALA A 184 -6.44 -3.68 -12.29
C ALA A 184 -7.94 -3.82 -12.64
N ALA A 185 -8.71 -4.46 -11.77
CA ALA A 185 -10.14 -4.68 -11.93
C ALA A 185 -10.95 -3.38 -12.05
N LEU A 186 -10.48 -2.27 -11.47
CA LEU A 186 -11.19 -0.99 -11.53
C LEU A 186 -11.48 -0.54 -12.97
N ASN A 187 -10.59 -0.83 -13.92
CA ASN A 187 -10.74 -0.42 -15.31
C ASN A 187 -11.19 -1.57 -16.24
N ALA A 188 -11.63 -2.70 -15.69
CA ALA A 188 -12.05 -3.88 -16.46
C ALA A 188 -13.59 -3.99 -16.51
N PRO A 189 -14.23 -3.94 -17.69
CA PRO A 189 -15.68 -4.09 -17.80
C PRO A 189 -16.20 -5.37 -17.17
N GLY A 190 -17.29 -5.24 -16.40
CA GLY A 190 -17.93 -6.34 -15.68
C GLY A 190 -17.46 -6.45 -14.22
N ARG A 191 -17.58 -7.65 -13.66
CA ARG A 191 -17.36 -7.91 -12.24
C ARG A 191 -16.21 -8.89 -12.06
N THR A 192 -15.16 -8.46 -11.36
CA THR A 192 -14.00 -9.29 -11.06
C THR A 192 -14.16 -9.93 -9.69
N ARG A 193 -13.83 -11.21 -9.56
CA ARG A 193 -13.83 -11.96 -8.30
C ARG A 193 -12.43 -12.45 -7.97
N ILE A 194 -11.87 -11.97 -6.87
CA ILE A 194 -10.56 -12.38 -6.37
C ILE A 194 -10.76 -13.15 -5.07
N SER A 195 -10.42 -14.43 -5.04
CA SER A 195 -10.42 -15.22 -3.81
C SER A 195 -9.00 -15.32 -3.25
N GLN A 196 -8.87 -15.44 -1.93
CA GLN A 196 -7.60 -15.75 -1.29
C GLN A 196 -7.80 -16.73 -0.15
N ARG A 197 -6.81 -17.60 0.06
CA ARG A 197 -6.69 -18.38 1.29
C ARG A 197 -5.97 -17.57 2.35
N ALA A 198 -6.39 -17.76 3.60
CA ALA A 198 -5.96 -16.98 4.75
C ALA A 198 -6.22 -15.47 4.61
N LEU A 199 -6.48 -14.84 5.75
CA LEU A 199 -6.70 -13.40 5.78
C LEU A 199 -5.36 -12.68 5.63
N THR A 200 -5.32 -11.74 4.70
CA THR A 200 -4.23 -10.78 4.56
C THR A 200 -4.74 -9.38 4.87
N ARG A 201 -3.83 -8.40 5.02
CA ARG A 201 -4.21 -6.99 5.19
C ARG A 201 -5.26 -6.57 4.16
N ASP A 202 -6.24 -5.80 4.62
CA ASP A 202 -7.45 -5.40 3.88
C ASP A 202 -7.48 -3.88 3.56
N HIS A 203 -6.34 -3.20 3.67
CA HIS A 203 -6.23 -1.77 3.41
C HIS A 203 -6.70 -1.36 2.00
N THR A 204 -6.55 -2.25 1.01
CA THR A 204 -7.00 -1.91 -0.36
C THR A 204 -8.51 -1.90 -0.43
N GLU A 205 -9.16 -2.91 0.13
CA GLU A 205 -10.60 -3.08 0.14
C GLU A 205 -11.27 -1.93 0.89
N LYS A 206 -10.80 -1.65 2.11
CA LYS A 206 -11.29 -0.56 2.95
C LYS A 206 -11.16 0.80 2.26
N MET A 207 -9.97 1.11 1.73
CA MET A 207 -9.74 2.40 1.08
C MET A 207 -10.49 2.49 -0.26
N LEU A 208 -10.59 1.42 -1.04
CA LEU A 208 -11.41 1.43 -2.26
C LEU A 208 -12.88 1.74 -1.95
N ALA A 209 -13.44 1.14 -0.89
CA ALA A 209 -14.79 1.44 -0.45
C ALA A 209 -14.92 2.90 0.01
N ALA A 210 -13.93 3.43 0.74
CA ALA A 210 -13.90 4.84 1.14
C ALA A 210 -13.83 5.81 -0.06
N PHE A 211 -13.19 5.40 -1.16
CA PHE A 211 -13.18 6.11 -2.44
C PHE A 211 -14.43 5.85 -3.31
N GLY A 212 -15.41 5.11 -2.80
CA GLY A 212 -16.69 4.88 -3.48
C GLY A 212 -16.73 3.71 -4.46
N ALA A 213 -15.69 2.86 -4.51
CA ALA A 213 -15.72 1.64 -5.31
C ALA A 213 -16.81 0.69 -4.79
N LYS A 214 -17.54 0.06 -5.71
CA LYS A 214 -18.53 -0.98 -5.39
C LYS A 214 -17.81 -2.31 -5.25
N LEU A 215 -17.57 -2.72 -4.01
CA LEU A 215 -17.01 -4.02 -3.71
C LEU A 215 -17.75 -4.73 -2.57
N ALA A 216 -17.72 -6.06 -2.61
CA ALA A 216 -18.24 -6.92 -1.57
C ALA A 216 -17.17 -7.91 -1.14
N VAL A 217 -17.02 -8.10 0.17
CA VAL A 217 -16.14 -9.10 0.75
C VAL A 217 -17.01 -10.22 1.34
N GLN A 218 -16.84 -11.43 0.84
CA GLN A 218 -17.55 -12.63 1.26
C GLN A 218 -16.59 -13.56 2.01
N PRO A 219 -16.87 -13.93 3.27
CA PRO A 219 -16.07 -14.93 3.97
C PRO A 219 -16.22 -16.30 3.29
N LEU A 220 -15.13 -17.05 3.26
CA LEU A 220 -15.06 -18.45 2.83
C LEU A 220 -14.53 -19.30 3.99
N ASP A 221 -14.65 -20.63 3.89
CA ASP A 221 -14.19 -21.55 4.94
C ASP A 221 -12.70 -21.37 5.29
N ASP A 222 -11.86 -21.10 4.30
CA ASP A 222 -10.40 -20.95 4.46
C ASP A 222 -9.87 -19.56 4.03
N GLY A 223 -10.73 -18.55 3.95
CA GLY A 223 -10.33 -17.20 3.55
C GLY A 223 -11.49 -16.28 3.19
N GLU A 224 -11.35 -15.56 2.08
CA GLU A 224 -12.37 -14.61 1.62
C GLU A 224 -12.35 -14.47 0.09
N ALA A 225 -13.48 -14.07 -0.46
CA ALA A 225 -13.62 -13.62 -1.84
C ALA A 225 -14.00 -12.14 -1.88
N ILE A 226 -13.31 -11.38 -2.71
CA ILE A 226 -13.58 -9.97 -2.97
C ILE A 226 -14.15 -9.86 -4.38
N GLU A 227 -15.37 -9.34 -4.49
CA GLU A 227 -15.99 -9.02 -5.76
C GLU A 227 -15.99 -7.51 -5.94
N ILE A 228 -15.50 -7.03 -7.07
CA ILE A 228 -15.44 -5.60 -7.38
C ILE A 228 -15.99 -5.34 -8.78
N ASP A 229 -16.86 -4.34 -8.88
CA ASP A 229 -17.37 -3.86 -10.17
C ASP A 229 -16.29 -2.98 -10.82
N GLY A 230 -15.94 -3.27 -12.06
CA GLY A 230 -15.03 -2.43 -12.83
C GLY A 230 -15.74 -1.30 -13.56
N GLU A 231 -15.00 -0.59 -14.41
CA GLU A 231 -15.37 0.74 -14.92
C GLU A 231 -15.78 1.68 -13.76
N ALA A 232 -15.03 1.57 -12.67
CA ALA A 232 -15.31 2.25 -11.42
C ALA A 232 -14.99 3.75 -11.52
N GLU A 233 -15.89 4.58 -11.01
CA GLU A 233 -15.64 6.00 -10.82
C GLU A 233 -15.28 6.25 -9.34
N LEU A 234 -14.00 6.48 -9.08
CA LEU A 234 -13.52 6.78 -7.73
C LEU A 234 -13.71 8.26 -7.40
N LYS A 235 -14.23 8.52 -6.20
CA LYS A 235 -14.40 9.86 -5.63
C LYS A 235 -13.17 10.23 -4.78
N PRO A 236 -12.71 11.47 -4.84
CA PRO A 236 -11.61 11.92 -3.98
C PRO A 236 -12.06 11.93 -2.51
N ALA A 237 -11.09 11.78 -1.61
CA ALA A 237 -11.33 11.70 -0.17
C ALA A 237 -10.36 12.57 0.64
N SER A 238 -10.74 12.88 1.88
CA SER A 238 -9.81 13.37 2.90
C SER A 238 -9.35 12.19 3.74
N ILE A 239 -8.04 11.93 3.76
CA ILE A 239 -7.43 10.76 4.41
C ILE A 239 -6.50 11.24 5.51
N ASP A 240 -6.85 10.91 6.74
CA ASP A 240 -5.94 11.04 7.87
C ASP A 240 -5.25 9.67 8.07
N VAL A 241 -3.99 9.58 7.65
CA VAL A 241 -3.21 8.34 7.69
C VAL A 241 -2.91 7.99 9.15
N PRO A 242 -3.43 6.86 9.67
CA PRO A 242 -3.15 6.44 11.04
C PRO A 242 -1.70 6.01 11.17
N ARG A 243 -1.20 5.98 12.40
CA ARG A 243 0.20 5.70 12.68
C ARG A 243 0.50 4.22 12.61
N ASP A 244 1.70 3.91 12.12
CA ASP A 244 2.07 2.55 11.75
C ASP A 244 2.18 1.64 12.99
N PRO A 245 1.40 0.55 13.08
CA PRO A 245 1.47 -0.37 14.21
C PRO A 245 2.81 -1.12 14.22
N SER A 246 3.46 -1.30 13.06
CA SER A 246 4.80 -1.89 12.97
C SER A 246 5.88 -0.93 13.47
N SER A 247 5.69 0.39 13.35
CA SER A 247 6.59 1.36 13.99
C SER A 247 6.28 1.54 15.47
N ALA A 248 5.00 1.46 15.86
CA ALA A 248 4.54 1.51 17.25
C ALA A 248 5.08 0.36 18.10
N ALA A 249 5.30 -0.81 17.50
CA ALA A 249 5.85 -1.99 18.16
C ALA A 249 7.17 -1.71 18.91
N PHE A 250 8.05 -0.87 18.37
CA PHE A 250 9.35 -0.59 18.99
C PHE A 250 9.22 0.15 20.33
N PRO A 251 8.63 1.36 20.41
CA PRO A 251 8.43 2.05 21.70
C PRO A 251 7.47 1.30 22.62
N LEU A 252 6.48 0.57 22.08
CA LEU A 252 5.58 -0.27 22.87
C LEU A 252 6.36 -1.35 23.63
N VAL A 253 7.12 -2.20 22.92
CA VAL A 253 7.91 -3.26 23.54
C VAL A 253 8.99 -2.69 24.45
N ALA A 254 9.63 -1.58 24.06
CA ALA A 254 10.63 -0.91 24.90
C ALA A 254 10.03 -0.47 26.25
N ALA A 255 8.81 0.09 26.26
CA ALA A 255 8.13 0.48 27.49
C ALA A 255 7.76 -0.74 28.36
N LEU A 256 7.35 -1.85 27.74
CA LEU A 256 7.02 -3.07 28.48
C LEU A 256 8.23 -3.72 29.17
N ILE A 257 9.41 -3.68 28.54
CA ILE A 257 10.61 -4.35 29.07
C ILE A 257 11.45 -3.48 30.02
N VAL A 258 11.35 -2.14 29.92
CA VAL A 258 12.13 -1.23 30.76
C VAL A 258 11.35 -0.92 32.05
N PRO A 259 11.84 -1.32 33.25
CA PRO A 259 11.09 -1.13 34.48
C PRO A 259 10.72 0.34 34.78
N GLY A 260 9.50 0.56 35.26
CA GLY A 260 8.99 1.87 35.67
C GLY A 260 8.56 2.79 34.53
N SER A 261 8.46 2.26 33.31
CA SER A 261 8.03 2.97 32.10
C SER A 261 6.51 3.11 32.00
N GLU A 262 6.07 4.17 31.33
CA GLU A 262 4.66 4.48 31.05
C GLU A 262 4.60 5.34 29.79
N MET A 263 4.06 4.79 28.69
CA MET A 263 4.09 5.45 27.38
C MET A 263 2.71 5.48 26.75
N THR A 264 2.34 6.63 26.17
CA THR A 264 1.14 6.79 25.34
C THR A 264 1.53 6.88 23.87
N LEU A 265 0.89 6.07 23.02
CA LEU A 265 1.09 6.08 21.57
C LEU A 265 -0.22 6.49 20.88
N PRO A 266 -0.42 7.79 20.56
CA PRO A 266 -1.69 8.27 20.04
C PRO A 266 -1.82 7.95 18.56
N GLY A 267 -3.04 7.62 18.10
CA GLY A 267 -3.37 7.47 16.67
C GLY A 267 -2.78 6.24 15.99
N VAL A 268 -2.41 5.20 16.74
CA VAL A 268 -1.93 3.92 16.17
C VAL A 268 -3.08 3.19 15.49
N LEU A 269 -2.84 2.67 14.28
CA LEU A 269 -3.79 1.84 13.56
C LEU A 269 -4.10 0.55 14.34
N LEU A 270 -5.39 0.31 14.60
CA LEU A 270 -5.89 -0.88 15.32
C LEU A 270 -6.64 -1.85 14.41
N ASN A 271 -6.38 -1.81 13.10
CA ASN A 271 -6.93 -2.79 12.16
C ASN A 271 -6.61 -4.21 12.66
N PRO A 272 -7.62 -5.09 12.86
CA PRO A 272 -7.42 -6.43 13.40
C PRO A 272 -6.40 -7.28 12.62
N ARG A 273 -6.28 -7.04 11.31
CA ARG A 273 -5.31 -7.73 10.43
C ARG A 273 -3.88 -7.18 10.54
N ARG A 274 -3.64 -6.24 11.47
CA ARG A 274 -2.35 -5.57 11.74
C ARG A 274 -1.98 -5.52 13.22
N SER A 275 -2.94 -5.70 14.12
CA SER A 275 -2.76 -5.53 15.56
C SER A 275 -2.34 -6.79 16.32
N GLY A 276 -2.01 -7.89 15.63
CA GLY A 276 -1.67 -9.17 16.28
C GLY A 276 -0.54 -9.09 17.31
N ILE A 277 0.42 -8.16 17.15
CA ILE A 277 1.44 -7.93 18.19
C ILE A 277 0.85 -7.44 19.51
N ILE A 278 -0.16 -6.56 19.47
CA ILE A 278 -0.81 -6.02 20.67
C ILE A 278 -1.55 -7.15 21.39
N GLU A 279 -2.31 -7.94 20.64
CA GLU A 279 -3.04 -9.10 21.15
C GLU A 279 -2.08 -10.11 21.80
N THR A 280 -1.02 -10.53 21.11
CA THR A 280 -0.02 -11.44 21.67
C THR A 280 0.66 -10.87 22.91
N LEU A 281 0.97 -9.57 22.95
CA LEU A 281 1.56 -8.97 24.15
C LEU A 281 0.57 -8.97 25.32
N GLN A 282 -0.71 -8.71 25.09
CA GLN A 282 -1.76 -8.80 26.11
C GLN A 282 -1.93 -10.24 26.62
N GLU A 283 -1.89 -11.25 25.74
CA GLU A 283 -1.89 -12.67 26.12
C GLU A 283 -0.68 -13.03 27.00
N MET A 284 0.47 -12.38 26.77
CA MET A 284 1.67 -12.52 27.60
C MET A 284 1.58 -11.77 28.94
N GLY A 285 0.47 -11.07 29.21
CA GLY A 285 0.24 -10.30 30.44
C GLY A 285 0.76 -8.87 30.40
N ALA A 286 1.00 -8.31 29.22
CA ALA A 286 1.39 -6.90 29.08
C ALA A 286 0.26 -5.96 29.52
N ASP A 287 0.62 -4.92 30.27
CA ASP A 287 -0.29 -3.84 30.64
C ASP A 287 -0.42 -2.86 29.46
N ILE A 288 -1.39 -3.13 28.57
CA ILE A 288 -1.71 -2.32 27.40
C ILE A 288 -3.20 -2.00 27.42
N SER A 289 -3.53 -0.72 27.47
CA SER A 289 -4.90 -0.21 27.35
C SER A 289 -5.11 0.55 26.05
N VAL A 290 -6.30 0.39 25.46
CA VAL A 290 -6.74 1.12 24.27
C VAL A 290 -7.81 2.13 24.68
N ALA A 291 -7.67 3.38 24.23
CA ALA A 291 -8.62 4.46 24.50
C ALA A 291 -8.89 5.27 23.23
N ASN A 292 -10.08 5.90 23.16
CA ASN A 292 -10.49 6.80 22.07
C ASN A 292 -10.42 6.17 20.67
N ALA A 293 -10.86 4.91 20.53
CA ALA A 293 -10.96 4.26 19.23
C ALA A 293 -11.95 5.02 18.31
N CYS A 294 -11.54 5.25 17.07
CA CYS A 294 -12.33 5.93 16.04
C CYS A 294 -11.92 5.41 14.65
N ASP A 295 -12.80 5.61 13.67
CA ASP A 295 -12.53 5.29 12.27
C ASP A 295 -11.90 6.50 11.56
N SER A 296 -10.93 6.25 10.68
CA SER A 296 -10.24 7.30 9.93
C SER A 296 -9.85 6.85 8.52
N GLY A 297 -10.32 7.55 7.49
CA GLY A 297 -9.93 7.26 6.09
C GLY A 297 -10.32 5.85 5.62
N GLY A 298 -11.36 5.26 6.22
CA GLY A 298 -11.81 3.88 5.98
C GLY A 298 -11.13 2.82 6.86
N GLU A 299 -10.24 3.20 7.77
CA GLU A 299 -9.50 2.31 8.67
C GLU A 299 -9.93 2.37 10.12
#